data_AF-A0A356TC85-F1
#
_entry.id   AF-A0A356TC85-F1
#
_cell.length_a   1.000
_cell.length_b   1.000
_cell.length_c   1.000
_cell.angle_alpha   90.00
_cell.angle_beta   90.00
_cell.angle_gamma   90.00
#
_symmetry.space_group_name_H-M   'P 1'
#
loop_
_entity.id
_entity.type
_entity.pdbx_description
1 polymer ?
#
loop_
_entity_poly.entity_id
_entity_poly.type
_entity_poly.pdbx_seq_one_letter_code
_entity_poly.pdbx_strand_id
1 'polypeptide(L)'
;MLLGGLPNPTASGQGGLFDLGVRVGRSFEGLEGFELRGGVDFATGIYTGLALHVGAAWLGSFFVEPIYIGGEAEVGAVFTLTGARDVGFSGHLSALVAWRPTERFYLEASLPEIGLVTPGAGALTIGASLRAGYRF
;
A
#
# COMPACT_ATOMS: atom_id res chain seq x y z
N MET A 1 18.65 25.39 18.06
CA MET A 1 17.67 25.54 16.97
C MET A 1 18.36 25.10 15.69
N LEU A 2 18.27 23.82 15.35
CA LEU A 2 18.89 23.24 14.16
C LEU A 2 17.74 22.90 13.21
N LEU A 3 17.72 23.59 12.07
CA LEU A 3 16.81 23.33 10.96
C LEU A 3 16.94 21.86 10.58
N GLY A 4 15.94 21.05 10.90
CA GLY A 4 15.83 19.67 10.43
C GLY A 4 15.77 19.70 8.91
N GLY A 5 16.86 19.26 8.28
CA GLY A 5 16.97 19.22 6.83
C GLY A 5 15.77 18.48 6.25
N LEU A 6 15.15 19.09 5.24
CA LEU A 6 14.22 18.39 4.36
C LEU A 6 14.90 17.09 3.89
N PRO A 7 14.19 15.95 3.89
CA PRO A 7 14.75 14.70 3.41
C PRO A 7 15.29 14.91 2.01
N ASN A 8 16.58 14.62 1.82
CA ASN A 8 17.28 14.84 0.56
C ASN A 8 16.72 13.88 -0.50
N PRO A 9 16.02 14.35 -1.54
CA PRO A 9 15.43 13.49 -2.55
C PRO A 9 16.47 12.90 -3.52
N THR A 10 17.77 13.20 -3.34
CA THR A 10 18.83 12.82 -4.30
C THR A 10 19.70 11.63 -3.87
N ALA A 11 19.24 10.76 -2.96
CA ALA A 11 19.87 9.45 -2.78
C ALA A 11 19.56 8.57 -4.01
N SER A 12 20.41 8.71 -5.03
CA SER A 12 20.57 7.90 -6.24
C SER A 12 19.69 6.63 -6.35
N GLY A 13 18.52 6.81 -6.96
CA GLY A 13 17.59 5.75 -7.35
C GLY A 13 16.34 6.37 -7.95
N GLN A 14 16.40 6.82 -9.21
CA GLN A 14 15.20 7.04 -10.01
C GLN A 14 14.56 5.67 -10.29
N GLY A 15 13.87 5.12 -9.30
CA GLY A 15 13.10 3.90 -9.39
C GLY A 15 11.72 4.16 -8.80
N GLY A 16 10.66 3.68 -9.44
CA GLY A 16 9.35 3.62 -8.79
C GLY A 16 9.40 2.62 -7.63
N LEU A 17 8.58 2.84 -6.61
CA LEU A 17 8.27 1.80 -5.63
C LEU A 17 7.28 0.83 -6.27
N PHE A 18 7.55 -0.48 -6.18
CA PHE A 18 6.60 -1.49 -6.58
C PHE A 18 6.43 -2.53 -5.48
N ASP A 19 5.18 -2.74 -5.08
CA ASP A 19 4.84 -3.63 -3.98
C ASP A 19 4.07 -4.86 -4.47
N LEU A 20 4.42 -6.02 -3.93
CA LEU A 20 3.71 -7.27 -4.11
C LEU A 20 3.22 -7.76 -2.76
N GLY A 21 1.93 -8.08 -2.64
CA GLY A 21 1.41 -8.40 -1.32
C GLY A 21 0.17 -9.26 -1.26
N VAL A 22 -0.20 -9.51 -0.02
CA VAL A 22 -1.44 -10.18 0.35
C VAL A 22 -2.24 -9.35 1.33
N ARG A 23 -3.57 -9.42 1.20
CA ARG A 23 -4.51 -8.71 2.07
C ARG A 23 -5.53 -9.67 2.64
N VAL A 24 -5.91 -9.41 3.87
CA VAL A 24 -7.09 -9.98 4.51
C VAL A 24 -7.96 -8.84 4.97
N GLY A 25 -9.25 -8.89 4.64
CA GLY A 25 -10.16 -7.80 4.94
C GLY A 25 -11.51 -8.26 5.42
N ARG A 26 -12.23 -7.34 6.05
CA ARG A 26 -13.57 -7.57 6.58
C ARG A 26 -14.47 -6.44 6.12
N SER A 27 -15.65 -6.83 5.66
CA SER A 27 -16.72 -5.89 5.36
C SER A 27 -17.72 -5.72 6.49
N PHE A 28 -18.45 -4.60 6.43
CA PHE A 28 -19.38 -4.19 7.46
C PHE A 28 -20.78 -4.04 6.87
N GLU A 29 -21.75 -4.60 7.58
CA GLU A 29 -23.15 -4.40 7.26
C GLU A 29 -23.51 -2.92 7.40
N GLY A 30 -24.17 -2.35 6.38
CA GLY A 30 -24.54 -0.93 6.34
C GLY A 30 -23.47 0.02 5.79
N LEU A 31 -22.26 -0.44 5.46
CA LEU A 31 -21.22 0.35 4.81
C LEU A 31 -20.81 -0.28 3.48
N GLU A 32 -21.63 -0.04 2.45
CA GLU A 32 -21.41 -0.62 1.12
C GLU A 32 -20.06 -0.18 0.52
N GLY A 33 -19.34 -1.15 -0.03
CA GLY A 33 -18.02 -0.95 -0.63
C GLY A 33 -16.87 -0.79 0.37
N PHE A 34 -17.16 -0.52 1.65
CA PHE A 34 -16.14 -0.33 2.68
C PHE A 34 -15.58 -1.65 3.22
N GLU A 35 -14.27 -1.70 3.43
CA GLU A 35 -13.54 -2.86 3.93
C GLU A 35 -12.39 -2.41 4.83
N LEU A 36 -12.32 -2.94 6.06
CA LEU A 36 -11.11 -2.84 6.89
C LEU A 36 -10.15 -3.95 6.48
N ARG A 37 -8.87 -3.64 6.37
CA ARG A 37 -7.86 -4.52 5.78
C ARG A 37 -6.62 -4.58 6.65
N GLY A 38 -5.96 -5.72 6.60
CA GLY A 38 -4.56 -5.86 7.01
C GLY A 38 -3.80 -6.71 6.01
N GLY A 39 -2.49 -6.57 5.97
CA GLY A 39 -1.71 -7.35 5.02
C GLY A 39 -0.22 -7.24 5.18
N VAL A 40 0.46 -7.96 4.28
CA VAL A 40 1.91 -8.02 4.18
C VAL A 40 2.29 -7.69 2.75
N ASP A 41 3.23 -6.76 2.60
CA ASP A 41 3.82 -6.42 1.31
C ASP A 41 5.31 -6.73 1.30
N PHE A 42 5.78 -7.14 0.13
CA PHE A 42 7.17 -7.13 -0.25
C PHE A 42 7.40 -5.95 -1.20
N ALA A 43 8.20 -5.00 -0.73
CA ALA A 43 8.54 -3.79 -1.47
C ALA A 43 9.84 -3.96 -2.25
N THR A 44 9.86 -3.46 -3.48
CA THR A 44 11.05 -3.42 -4.34
C THR A 44 11.15 -2.09 -5.09
N GLY A 45 12.34 -1.76 -5.59
CA GLY A 45 12.65 -0.49 -6.25
C GLY A 45 13.68 0.32 -5.47
N ILE A 46 13.26 1.46 -4.92
CA ILE A 46 14.15 2.36 -4.15
C ILE A 46 14.68 1.75 -2.85
N TYR A 47 13.95 0.77 -2.29
CA TYR A 47 14.41 -0.07 -1.20
C TYR A 47 13.82 -1.48 -1.40
N THR A 48 14.44 -2.47 -0.76
CA THR A 48 13.85 -3.80 -0.62
C THR A 48 13.46 -4.02 0.83
N GLY A 49 12.20 -4.36 1.08
CA GLY A 49 11.68 -4.47 2.44
C GLY A 49 10.44 -5.35 2.53
N LEU A 50 10.12 -5.73 3.77
CA LEU A 50 8.82 -6.30 4.12
C LEU A 50 8.04 -5.26 4.90
N ALA A 51 6.74 -5.17 4.66
CA ALA A 51 5.90 -4.23 5.35
C ALA A 51 4.60 -4.88 5.83
N LEU A 52 4.17 -4.50 7.03
CA LEU A 52 2.93 -4.92 7.65
C LEU A 52 1.99 -3.73 7.69
N HIS A 53 0.82 -3.85 7.09
CA HIS A 53 -0.12 -2.75 6.95
C HIS A 53 -1.47 -3.07 7.58
N VAL A 54 -2.12 -2.04 8.08
CA VAL A 54 -3.53 -2.02 8.42
C VAL A 54 -4.17 -0.77 7.85
N GLY A 55 -5.39 -0.89 7.37
CA GLY A 55 -6.03 0.22 6.68
C GLY A 55 -7.48 -0.04 6.37
N ALA A 56 -7.99 0.81 5.50
CA ALA A 56 -9.34 0.73 5.00
C ALA A 56 -9.36 1.04 3.51
N ALA A 57 -10.31 0.45 2.81
CA ALA A 57 -10.62 0.85 1.46
C ALA A 57 -12.10 0.97 1.24
N TRP A 58 -12.42 1.69 0.18
CA TRP A 58 -13.75 1.76 -0.38
C TRP A 58 -13.69 1.42 -1.85
N LEU A 59 -14.51 0.46 -2.29
CA LEU A 59 -14.54 -0.07 -3.65
C LEU A 59 -15.98 -0.21 -4.14
N GLY A 60 -16.30 0.41 -5.27
CA GLY A 60 -17.57 0.29 -5.97
C GLY A 60 -17.40 -0.31 -7.37
N SER A 61 -18.43 -0.98 -7.88
CA SER A 61 -18.49 -1.40 -9.29
C SER A 61 -19.32 -0.38 -10.08
N PHE A 62 -18.69 0.28 -11.06
CA PHE A 62 -19.33 1.36 -11.83
C PHE A 62 -19.58 1.01 -13.30
N PHE A 63 -18.95 -0.07 -13.78
CA PHE A 63 -18.94 -0.42 -15.20
C PHE A 63 -19.48 -1.82 -15.41
N VAL A 64 -18.78 -2.83 -14.86
CA VAL A 64 -19.10 -4.23 -15.08
C VAL A 64 -18.55 -5.07 -13.93
N GLU A 65 -19.38 -5.93 -13.37
CA GLU A 65 -18.89 -6.96 -12.47
C GLU A 65 -18.05 -7.99 -13.26
N PRO A 66 -16.94 -8.49 -12.71
CA PRO A 66 -16.50 -8.35 -11.32
C PRO A 66 -15.37 -7.32 -11.13
N ILE A 67 -15.41 -6.17 -11.80
CA ILE A 67 -14.40 -5.09 -11.69
C ILE A 67 -14.89 -3.98 -10.76
N TYR A 68 -14.08 -3.67 -9.76
CA TYR A 68 -14.35 -2.66 -8.74
C TYR A 68 -13.23 -1.62 -8.75
N ILE A 69 -13.59 -0.36 -8.48
CA ILE A 69 -12.67 0.78 -8.48
C ILE A 69 -12.93 1.58 -7.22
N GLY A 70 -11.89 2.22 -6.70
CA GLY A 70 -12.02 3.09 -5.55
C GLY A 70 -10.66 3.49 -5.01
N GLY A 71 -10.53 3.53 -3.69
CA GLY A 71 -9.28 3.93 -3.06
C GLY A 71 -9.11 3.37 -1.67
N GLU A 72 -7.89 3.46 -1.18
CA GLU A 72 -7.48 2.99 0.13
C GLU A 72 -6.56 3.96 0.85
N ALA A 73 -6.53 3.77 2.17
CA ALA A 73 -5.57 4.38 3.07
C ALA A 73 -5.08 3.29 4.02
N GLU A 74 -3.77 3.10 4.09
CA GLU A 74 -3.16 2.17 5.04
C GLU A 74 -1.94 2.78 5.71
N VAL A 75 -1.65 2.29 6.92
CA VAL A 75 -0.48 2.63 7.71
C VAL A 75 0.17 1.34 8.21
N GLY A 76 1.47 1.37 8.42
CA GLY A 76 2.21 0.14 8.67
C GLY A 76 3.59 0.34 9.26
N ALA A 77 4.25 -0.79 9.48
CA ALA A 77 5.66 -0.88 9.81
C ALA A 77 6.41 -1.47 8.62
N VAL A 78 7.62 -0.95 8.36
CA VAL A 78 8.51 -1.42 7.28
C VAL A 78 9.81 -1.92 7.87
N PHE A 79 10.23 -3.09 7.42
CA PHE A 79 11.47 -3.75 7.77
C PHE A 79 12.36 -3.77 6.53
N THR A 80 13.37 -2.91 6.49
CA THR A 80 14.26 -2.81 5.34
C THR A 80 15.26 -3.96 5.35
N LEU A 81 15.35 -4.72 4.24
CA LEU A 81 16.22 -5.88 4.12
C LEU A 81 17.60 -5.55 3.54
N THR A 82 17.68 -4.47 2.75
CA THR A 82 18.88 -4.01 2.04
C THR A 82 19.35 -2.65 2.55
N GLY A 83 20.65 -2.40 2.62
CA GLY A 83 21.20 -1.14 3.13
C GLY A 83 21.28 -1.11 4.67
N ALA A 84 20.96 0.03 5.28
CA ALA A 84 20.83 0.16 6.73
C ALA A 84 19.56 -0.57 7.17
N ARG A 85 19.69 -1.86 7.51
CA ARG A 85 18.60 -2.71 7.99
C ARG A 85 17.95 -2.06 9.22
N ASP A 86 16.83 -1.40 8.98
CA ASP A 86 16.15 -0.54 9.95
C ASP A 86 14.65 -0.80 9.93
N VAL A 87 14.01 -0.43 11.02
CA VAL A 87 12.56 -0.50 11.20
C VAL A 87 12.01 0.91 11.17
N GLY A 88 11.01 1.14 10.33
CA GLY A 88 10.31 2.41 10.27
C GLY A 88 8.81 2.22 10.15
N PHE A 89 8.14 3.34 9.93
CA PHE A 89 6.71 3.39 9.66
C PHE A 89 6.48 3.71 8.19
N SER A 90 5.34 3.25 7.69
CA SER A 90 4.83 3.62 6.38
C SER A 90 3.39 4.08 6.48
N GLY A 91 2.99 4.96 5.57
CA GLY A 91 1.60 5.23 5.29
C GLY A 91 1.44 5.51 3.81
N HIS A 92 0.36 5.04 3.22
CA HIS A 92 0.06 5.28 1.82
C HIS A 92 -1.42 5.55 1.56
N LEU A 93 -1.66 6.29 0.48
CA LEU A 93 -2.95 6.52 -0.13
C LEU A 93 -2.87 6.05 -1.57
N SER A 94 -3.85 5.28 -2.02
CA SER A 94 -3.82 4.75 -3.38
C SER A 94 -5.20 4.70 -4.02
N ALA A 95 -5.21 4.83 -5.35
CA ALA A 95 -6.37 4.50 -6.16
C ALA A 95 -6.29 3.02 -6.56
N LEU A 96 -7.41 2.32 -6.48
CA LEU A 96 -7.50 0.88 -6.65
C LEU A 96 -8.33 0.49 -7.87
N VAL A 97 -7.89 -0.58 -8.52
CA VAL A 97 -8.70 -1.40 -9.42
C VAL A 97 -8.63 -2.84 -8.93
N ALA A 98 -9.77 -3.44 -8.62
CA ALA A 98 -9.87 -4.80 -8.10
C ALA A 98 -10.73 -5.67 -9.00
N TRP A 99 -10.25 -6.88 -9.31
CA TRP A 99 -11.01 -7.95 -9.94
C TRP A 99 -11.43 -8.97 -8.88
N ARG A 100 -12.74 -9.17 -8.73
CA ARG A 100 -13.35 -10.01 -7.67
C ARG A 100 -14.11 -11.21 -8.26
N PRO A 101 -13.42 -12.25 -8.76
CA PRO A 101 -14.08 -13.38 -9.41
C PRO A 101 -15.02 -14.17 -8.49
N THR A 102 -14.89 -13.98 -7.18
CA THR A 102 -15.76 -14.54 -6.15
C THR A 102 -16.04 -13.47 -5.10
N GLU A 103 -17.01 -13.71 -4.23
CA GLU A 103 -17.31 -12.78 -3.12
C GLU A 103 -16.16 -12.65 -2.10
N ARG A 104 -15.25 -13.64 -2.05
CA ARG A 104 -14.20 -13.72 -1.02
C ARG A 104 -12.82 -13.37 -1.55
N PHE A 105 -12.46 -13.84 -2.74
CA PHE A 105 -11.13 -13.64 -3.32
C PHE A 105 -11.11 -12.49 -4.31
N TYR A 106 -10.04 -11.71 -4.27
CA TYR A 106 -9.78 -10.65 -5.22
C TYR A 106 -8.31 -10.53 -5.60
N LEU A 107 -8.05 -9.98 -6.78
CA LEU A 107 -6.77 -9.43 -7.18
C LEU A 107 -6.95 -7.92 -7.33
N GLU A 108 -6.04 -7.13 -6.78
CA GLU A 108 -6.08 -5.67 -6.89
C GLU A 108 -4.75 -5.11 -7.38
N ALA A 109 -4.86 -4.02 -8.12
CA ALA A 109 -3.76 -3.17 -8.51
C ALA A 109 -3.98 -1.78 -7.92
N SER A 110 -2.92 -1.17 -7.38
CA SER A 110 -2.94 0.23 -6.95
C SER A 110 -2.08 1.10 -7.87
N LEU A 111 -2.62 2.22 -8.35
CA LEU A 111 -1.86 3.25 -9.07
C LEU A 111 -2.63 4.59 -9.15
N PRO A 112 -2.02 5.73 -8.78
CA PRO A 112 -0.75 5.83 -8.08
C PRO A 112 -0.89 5.41 -6.62
N GLU A 113 0.19 4.89 -6.05
CA GLU A 113 0.37 4.79 -4.61
C GLU A 113 1.27 5.94 -4.14
N ILE A 114 0.74 6.81 -3.29
CA ILE A 114 1.48 7.93 -2.72
C ILE A 114 1.76 7.58 -1.26
N GLY A 115 3.03 7.47 -0.91
CA GLY A 115 3.46 6.99 0.39
C GLY A 115 4.42 7.91 1.12
N LEU A 116 4.48 7.73 2.43
CA LEU A 116 5.53 8.24 3.31
C LEU A 116 6.15 7.03 4.00
N VAL A 117 7.48 6.92 3.94
CA VAL A 117 8.24 5.89 4.67
C VAL A 117 9.24 6.58 5.58
N THR A 118 9.40 6.09 6.81
CA THR A 118 10.27 6.72 7.81
C THR A 118 11.57 5.97 8.18
N PRO A 119 11.97 4.82 7.61
CA PRO A 119 13.33 4.31 7.85
C PRO A 119 14.39 5.38 7.50
N GLY A 120 15.35 5.63 8.41
CA GLY A 120 16.35 6.69 8.24
C GLY A 120 15.80 8.12 8.27
N ALA A 121 16.07 8.92 7.22
CA ALA A 121 15.68 10.34 7.13
C ALA A 121 14.21 10.58 6.74
N GLY A 122 13.50 9.50 6.40
CA GLY A 122 12.16 9.55 5.82
C GLY A 122 12.14 9.96 4.34
N ALA A 123 11.17 9.46 3.59
CA ALA A 123 11.01 9.74 2.16
C ALA A 123 9.54 9.74 1.76
N LEU A 124 9.19 10.63 0.82
CA LEU A 124 7.96 10.54 0.05
C LEU A 124 8.18 9.54 -1.09
N THR A 125 7.23 8.64 -1.30
CA THR A 125 7.27 7.62 -2.34
C THR A 125 6.10 7.76 -3.29
N ILE A 126 6.35 7.43 -4.56
CA ILE A 126 5.30 7.24 -5.57
C ILE A 126 5.55 5.87 -6.19
N GLY A 127 4.50 5.07 -6.26
CA GLY A 127 4.60 3.69 -6.68
C GLY A 127 3.32 3.09 -7.22
N ALA A 128 3.33 1.77 -7.30
CA ALA A 128 2.21 0.93 -7.67
C ALA A 128 2.29 -0.37 -6.89
N SER A 129 1.17 -1.06 -6.73
CA SER A 129 1.19 -2.39 -6.12
C SER A 129 0.32 -3.38 -6.88
N LEU A 130 0.62 -4.68 -6.69
CA LEU A 130 -0.28 -5.78 -6.98
C LEU A 130 -0.48 -6.61 -5.73
N ARG A 131 -1.74 -6.86 -5.37
CA ARG A 131 -2.08 -7.63 -4.17
C ARG A 131 -3.14 -8.69 -4.47
N ALA A 132 -3.03 -9.81 -3.78
CA ALA A 132 -4.09 -10.81 -3.71
C ALA A 132 -4.78 -10.72 -2.35
N GLY A 133 -6.11 -10.77 -2.35
CA GLY A 133 -6.90 -10.52 -1.16
C GLY A 133 -7.93 -11.58 -0.85
N TYR A 134 -8.23 -11.72 0.44
CA TYR A 134 -9.34 -12.50 0.96
C TYR A 134 -10.23 -11.65 1.86
N ARG A 135 -11.55 -11.69 1.66
CA ARG A 135 -12.54 -10.91 2.39
C ARG A 135 -13.54 -11.80 3.15
N PHE A 136 -13.88 -11.35 4.36
CA PHE A 136 -14.95 -11.89 5.22
C PHE A 136 -16.20 -10.99 5.22
#